data_AF-A0A183TAQ9-F1
#
_entry.id   AF-A0A183TAQ9-F1
#
_cell.length_a   1.000
_cell.length_b   1.000
_cell.length_c   1.000
_cell.angle_alpha   90.00
_cell.angle_beta   90.00
_cell.angle_gamma   90.00
#
_symmetry.space_group_name_H-M   'P 1'
#
loop_
_entity.id
_entity.type
_entity.pdbx_description
1 polymer ?
#
loop_
_entity_poly.entity_id
_entity_poly.type
_entity_poly.pdbx_seq_one_letter_code
_entity_poly.pdbx_strand_id
1 'polypeptide(L)'
;MALHSVVPTELRQLRACLLCGLVKTQSQFEMSGCDNCEDYMNIQGDRDAVRQYTSNNFDGLIAMMSPAESWVARWTMIDKLTPGVYAMSVYGKLPKSKIQDLRSKGIVYHSRDRIRKRILLRTLICPHYRFIS
;
A
#
# COMPACT_ATOMS: atom_id res chain seq x y z
N MET A 1 9.72 0.99 -25.30
CA MET A 1 9.55 1.62 -23.97
C MET A 1 8.65 0.71 -23.17
N ALA A 2 9.19 -0.02 -22.18
CA ALA A 2 8.32 -0.82 -21.31
C ALA A 2 7.38 0.15 -20.57
N LEU A 3 6.08 0.00 -20.77
CA LEU A 3 5.07 0.73 -20.00
C LEU A 3 5.35 0.44 -18.53
N HIS A 4 5.76 1.44 -17.75
CA HIS A 4 5.78 1.32 -16.29
C HIS A 4 4.34 1.09 -15.83
N SER A 5 3.99 -0.17 -15.54
CA SER A 5 2.65 -0.53 -15.08
C SER A 5 2.60 -0.52 -13.56
N VAL A 6 1.73 0.33 -13.00
CA VAL A 6 1.40 0.33 -11.57
C VAL A 6 0.73 -0.99 -11.16
N VAL A 7 0.02 -1.62 -12.10
CA VAL A 7 -0.69 -2.89 -11.92
C VAL A 7 0.31 -4.06 -11.88
N PRO A 8 0.17 -5.02 -10.95
CA PRO A 8 0.97 -6.24 -10.93
C PRO A 8 0.95 -6.97 -12.28
N THR A 9 2.13 -7.28 -12.81
CA THR A 9 2.26 -8.02 -14.09
C THR A 9 1.85 -9.48 -13.97
N GLU A 10 1.98 -10.05 -12.78
CA GLU A 10 1.61 -11.43 -12.46
C GLU A 10 1.21 -11.55 -10.99
N LEU A 11 0.61 -12.68 -10.62
CA LEU A 11 0.16 -12.96 -9.24
C LEU A 11 1.22 -13.66 -8.38
N ARG A 12 2.38 -14.00 -8.96
CA ARG A 12 3.49 -14.63 -8.23
C ARG A 12 4.34 -13.55 -7.57
N GLN A 13 4.89 -13.88 -6.40
CA GLN A 13 5.82 -13.01 -5.67
C GLN A 13 5.31 -11.57 -5.47
N LEU A 14 4.00 -11.44 -5.24
CA LEU A 14 3.38 -10.18 -4.87
C LEU A 14 3.92 -9.71 -3.52
N ARG A 15 4.15 -8.41 -3.43
CA ARG A 15 4.54 -7.74 -2.20
C ARG A 15 3.70 -6.48 -2.04
N ALA A 16 3.42 -6.09 -0.81
CA ALA A 16 2.72 -4.87 -0.47
C ALA A 16 3.66 -3.90 0.24
N CYS A 17 3.65 -2.63 -0.17
CA CYS A 17 4.42 -1.58 0.48
C CYS A 17 3.98 -1.38 1.93
N LEU A 18 4.93 -1.36 2.87
CA LEU A 18 4.62 -1.19 4.29
C LEU A 18 4.16 0.24 4.65
N LEU A 19 4.37 1.21 3.76
CA LEU A 19 3.99 2.61 3.96
C LEU A 19 2.61 2.91 3.35
N CYS A 20 2.43 2.66 2.05
CA CYS A 20 1.20 3.01 1.34
C CYS A 20 0.28 1.81 1.03
N GLY A 21 0.74 0.57 1.18
CA GLY A 21 -0.05 -0.62 0.89
C GLY A 21 -0.21 -0.97 -0.60
N LEU A 22 0.48 -0.26 -1.52
CA LEU A 22 0.49 -0.60 -2.94
C LEU A 22 1.07 -2.01 -3.14
N VAL A 23 0.45 -2.79 -4.02
CA VAL A 23 0.83 -4.16 -4.36
C VAL A 23 1.40 -4.20 -5.76
N LYS A 24 2.60 -4.77 -5.88
CA LYS A 24 3.31 -5.06 -7.14
C LYS A 24 4.08 -6.37 -7.00
N THR A 25 4.59 -6.90 -8.10
CA THR A 25 5.59 -7.98 -8.04
C THR A 25 6.89 -7.46 -7.44
N GLN A 26 7.69 -8.36 -6.86
CA GLN A 26 9.03 -8.00 -6.36
C GLN A 26 9.88 -7.34 -7.44
N SER A 27 9.88 -7.88 -8.66
CA SER A 27 10.63 -7.35 -9.80
C SER A 27 10.18 -5.94 -10.20
N GLN A 28 8.87 -5.66 -10.15
CA GLN A 28 8.37 -4.31 -10.44
C GLN A 28 8.83 -3.28 -9.40
N PHE A 29 8.87 -3.64 -8.12
CA PHE A 29 9.44 -2.74 -7.09
C PHE A 29 10.94 -2.51 -7.30
N GLU A 30 11.69 -3.52 -7.70
CA GLU A 30 13.12 -3.40 -7.98
C GLU A 30 13.39 -2.51 -9.20
N MET A 31 12.61 -2.66 -10.28
CA MET A 31 12.80 -1.88 -11.51
C MET A 31 12.31 -0.43 -11.42
N SER A 32 11.12 -0.23 -10.81
CA SER A 32 10.36 1.03 -10.89
C SER A 32 10.11 1.69 -9.55
N GLY A 33 10.46 1.02 -8.45
CA GLY A 33 10.16 1.52 -7.13
C GLY A 33 8.66 1.52 -6.79
N CYS A 34 8.30 2.30 -5.78
CA CYS A 34 6.92 2.49 -5.38
C CYS A 34 6.38 3.82 -5.92
N ASP A 35 5.32 3.79 -6.73
CA ASP A 35 4.80 5.00 -7.41
C ASP A 35 4.27 6.06 -6.44
N ASN A 36 3.96 5.66 -5.20
CA ASN A 36 3.55 6.59 -4.17
C ASN A 36 4.71 7.05 -3.29
N CYS A 37 5.72 6.21 -3.08
CA CYS A 37 6.66 6.34 -1.97
C CYS A 37 8.12 6.47 -2.35
N GLU A 38 8.46 6.45 -3.63
CA GLU A 38 9.85 6.39 -4.08
C GLU A 38 10.68 7.56 -3.57
N ASP A 39 10.13 8.78 -3.63
CA ASP A 39 10.79 10.03 -3.21
C ASP A 39 11.36 10.00 -1.79
N TYR A 40 10.79 9.17 -0.92
CA TYR A 40 11.20 9.05 0.47
C TYR A 40 11.71 7.66 0.85
N MET A 41 11.34 6.61 0.12
CA MET A 41 11.77 5.24 0.41
C MET A 41 13.05 4.83 -0.32
N ASN A 42 13.29 5.35 -1.52
CA ASN A 42 14.46 5.07 -2.38
C ASN A 42 14.76 3.56 -2.47
N ILE A 43 13.79 2.80 -3.01
CA ILE A 43 13.85 1.33 -3.12
C ILE A 43 14.19 0.86 -4.53
N GLN A 44 14.08 1.75 -5.52
CA GLN A 44 14.40 1.44 -6.91
C GLN A 44 15.87 1.03 -7.04
N GLY A 45 16.12 -0.08 -7.74
CA GLY A 45 17.46 -0.65 -7.93
C GLY A 45 18.04 -1.37 -6.72
N ASP A 46 17.36 -1.39 -5.57
CA ASP A 46 17.83 -2.02 -4.34
C ASP A 46 16.89 -3.15 -3.88
N ARG A 47 17.28 -4.39 -4.21
CA ARG A 47 16.50 -5.59 -3.89
C ARG A 47 16.36 -5.84 -2.38
N ASP A 48 17.34 -5.44 -1.57
CA ASP A 48 17.29 -5.63 -0.13
C ASP A 48 16.39 -4.57 0.51
N ALA A 49 16.42 -3.33 0.01
CA ALA A 49 15.43 -2.31 0.38
C ALA A 49 14.00 -2.74 0.03
N VAL A 50 13.78 -3.32 -1.15
CA VAL A 50 12.47 -3.89 -1.53
C VAL A 50 12.01 -4.91 -0.48
N ARG A 51 12.87 -5.85 -0.08
CA ARG A 51 12.52 -6.85 0.94
C ARG A 51 12.26 -6.27 2.32
N GLN A 52 12.99 -5.22 2.70
CA GLN A 52 12.89 -4.58 4.00
C GLN A 52 11.64 -3.69 4.14
N TYR A 53 11.23 -3.05 3.05
CA TYR A 53 10.17 -2.03 3.06
C TYR A 53 8.85 -2.50 2.44
N THR A 54 8.80 -3.73 1.94
CA THR A 54 7.57 -4.37 1.45
C THR A 54 7.41 -5.74 2.10
N SER A 55 6.17 -6.23 2.17
CA SER A 55 5.84 -7.54 2.76
C SER A 55 5.13 -8.43 1.76
N ASN A 56 5.49 -9.71 1.71
CA ASN A 56 4.73 -10.74 0.99
C ASN A 56 3.54 -11.27 1.79
N ASN A 57 3.40 -10.86 3.05
CA ASN A 57 2.29 -11.23 3.92
C ASN A 57 1.30 -10.07 4.01
N PHE A 58 0.19 -10.17 3.28
CA PHE A 58 -0.88 -9.19 3.25
C PHE A 58 -2.21 -9.88 2.96
N ASP A 59 -3.31 -9.24 3.36
CA ASP A 59 -4.66 -9.73 3.16
C ASP A 59 -5.48 -8.77 2.30
N GLY A 60 -6.30 -9.35 1.42
CA GLY A 60 -7.24 -8.64 0.56
C GLY A 60 -6.56 -7.81 -0.53
N LEU A 61 -7.15 -7.79 -1.72
CA LEU A 61 -6.72 -6.93 -2.82
C LEU A 61 -7.83 -5.94 -3.16
N ILE A 62 -7.42 -4.71 -3.45
CA ILE A 62 -8.30 -3.60 -3.82
C ILE A 62 -7.77 -3.03 -5.14
N ALA A 63 -8.48 -3.23 -6.23
CA ALA A 63 -8.19 -2.55 -7.50
C ALA A 63 -8.80 -1.15 -7.45
N MET A 64 -7.97 -0.14 -7.15
CA MET A 64 -8.41 1.23 -7.01
C MET A 64 -8.25 1.99 -8.34
N MET A 65 -9.37 2.37 -8.95
CA MET A 65 -9.39 3.13 -10.20
C MET A 65 -9.55 4.64 -9.96
N SER A 66 -10.47 5.04 -9.08
CA SER A 66 -10.77 6.44 -8.74
C SER A 66 -10.64 6.69 -7.23
N PRO A 67 -9.42 6.89 -6.71
CA PRO A 67 -9.15 7.06 -5.28
C PRO A 67 -9.94 8.21 -4.63
N ALA A 68 -10.04 9.37 -5.29
CA ALA A 68 -10.65 10.57 -4.73
C ALA A 68 -12.16 10.43 -4.45
N GLU A 69 -12.86 9.58 -5.22
CA GLU A 69 -14.32 9.42 -5.15
C GLU A 69 -14.74 8.18 -4.36
N SER A 70 -13.81 7.24 -4.14
CA SER A 70 -14.13 5.95 -3.54
C SER A 70 -14.26 6.02 -2.02
N TRP A 71 -15.39 5.54 -1.49
CA TRP A 71 -15.54 5.31 -0.05
C TRP A 71 -14.50 4.30 0.47
N VAL A 72 -14.22 3.24 -0.29
CA VAL A 72 -13.20 2.24 0.07
C VAL A 72 -11.83 2.89 0.18
N ALA A 73 -11.50 3.83 -0.70
CA ALA A 73 -10.23 4.54 -0.65
C ALA A 73 -10.10 5.39 0.62
N ARG A 74 -11.14 6.14 0.98
CA ARG A 74 -11.18 6.95 2.21
C ARG A 74 -11.07 6.06 3.45
N TRP A 75 -11.83 4.96 3.50
CA TRP A 75 -11.78 4.00 4.60
C TRP A 75 -10.39 3.38 4.79
N THR A 76 -9.73 3.07 3.67
CA THR A 76 -8.39 2.46 3.67
C THR A 76 -7.24 3.49 3.62
N MET A 77 -7.55 4.79 3.71
CA MET A 77 -6.58 5.89 3.65
C MET A 77 -5.63 5.75 2.44
N ILE A 78 -6.22 5.60 1.25
CA ILE A 78 -5.54 5.62 -0.07
C ILE A 78 -6.18 6.61 -1.04
N ASP A 79 -7.10 7.46 -0.57
CA ASP A 79 -7.86 8.44 -1.36
C ASP A 79 -7.00 9.48 -2.10
N LYS A 80 -5.76 9.70 -1.64
CA LYS A 80 -4.80 10.63 -2.24
C LYS A 80 -3.68 9.94 -3.03
N LEU A 81 -3.72 8.61 -3.14
CA LEU A 81 -2.67 7.83 -3.78
C LEU A 81 -2.98 7.59 -5.25
N THR A 82 -1.99 7.09 -6.00
CA THR A 82 -2.15 6.78 -7.42
C THR A 82 -3.14 5.62 -7.65
N PRO A 83 -3.89 5.60 -8.75
CA PRO A 83 -4.67 4.43 -9.15
C PRO A 83 -3.79 3.19 -9.29
N GLY A 84 -4.22 2.05 -8.76
CA GLY A 84 -3.40 0.85 -8.67
C GLY A 84 -4.04 -0.24 -7.82
N VAL A 85 -3.29 -1.32 -7.59
CA VAL A 85 -3.73 -2.42 -6.74
C VAL A 85 -3.16 -2.24 -5.33
N TYR A 86 -4.00 -2.29 -4.31
CA TYR A 86 -3.64 -2.09 -2.90
C TYR A 86 -4.04 -3.29 -2.05
N ALA A 87 -3.31 -3.52 -0.96
CA ALA A 87 -3.68 -4.50 0.04
C ALA A 87 -4.66 -3.91 1.08
N MET A 88 -5.62 -4.70 1.55
CA MET A 88 -6.54 -4.28 2.61
C MET A 88 -5.83 -4.18 3.96
N SER A 89 -4.95 -5.14 4.26
CA SER A 89 -4.09 -5.15 5.44
C SER A 89 -2.71 -5.68 5.07
N VAL A 90 -1.64 -5.04 5.58
CA VAL A 90 -0.26 -5.49 5.35
C VAL A 90 0.38 -5.83 6.68
N TYR A 91 0.91 -7.06 6.79
CA TYR A 91 1.64 -7.48 7.98
C TYR A 91 3.10 -7.08 7.89
N GLY A 92 3.63 -6.59 9.01
CA GLY A 92 5.00 -6.11 9.12
C GLY A 92 5.06 -4.66 9.57
N LYS A 93 6.27 -4.20 9.84
CA LYS A 93 6.52 -2.81 10.23
C LYS A 93 7.79 -2.32 9.57
N LEU A 94 7.81 -1.05 9.18
CA LEU A 94 9.03 -0.40 8.75
C LEU A 94 10.07 -0.41 9.88
N PRO A 95 11.37 -0.52 9.55
CA PRO A 95 12.46 -0.35 10.51
C PRO A 95 12.36 1.02 11.21
N LYS A 96 12.73 1.05 12.50
CA LYS A 96 12.67 2.29 13.31
C LYS A 96 13.50 3.43 12.71
N SER A 97 14.67 3.10 12.14
CA SER A 97 15.54 4.05 11.44
C SER A 97 14.79 4.73 10.28
N LYS A 98 14.09 3.95 9.46
CA LYS A 98 13.32 4.50 8.34
C LYS A 98 12.12 5.33 8.79
N ILE A 99 11.46 4.92 9.88
CA ILE A 99 10.38 5.72 10.47
C ILE A 99 10.89 7.08 10.97
N GLN A 100 12.10 7.13 11.54
CA GLN A 100 12.71 8.38 12.00
C GLN A 100 13.09 9.30 10.82
N ASP A 101 13.61 8.74 9.73
CA ASP A 101 13.87 9.46 8.47
C ASP A 101 12.59 10.03 7.84
N LEU A 102 11.50 9.26 7.85
CA LEU A 102 10.20 9.76 7.38
C LEU A 102 9.70 10.91 8.26
N ARG A 103 9.85 10.79 9.59
CA ARG A 103 9.43 11.83 10.53
C ARG A 103 10.22 13.13 10.35
N SER A 104 11.53 13.08 10.11
CA SER A 104 12.33 14.30 9.87
C SER A 104 11.91 15.02 8.59
N LYS A 105 11.36 14.30 7.61
CA LYS A 105 10.76 14.82 6.37
C LYS A 105 9.29 15.25 6.53
N GLY A 106 8.74 15.21 7.75
CA GLY A 106 7.34 15.56 8.02
C GLY A 106 6.32 14.49 7.62
N ILE A 107 6.76 13.27 7.28
CA ILE A 107 5.89 12.16 6.88
C ILE A 107 5.57 11.31 8.12
N VAL A 108 4.28 11.20 8.44
CA VAL A 108 3.81 10.37 9.56
C VAL A 108 3.59 8.93 9.08
N TYR A 109 4.32 7.99 9.69
CA TYR A 109 4.11 6.57 9.44
C TYR A 109 2.89 6.04 10.21
N HIS A 110 1.95 5.45 9.47
CA HIS A 110 0.83 4.70 10.03
C HIS A 110 0.94 3.23 9.61
N SER A 111 0.90 2.31 10.59
CA SER A 111 0.88 0.87 10.29
C SER A 111 -0.35 0.51 9.46
N ARG A 112 -0.12 -0.27 8.40
CA ARG A 112 -1.14 -0.81 7.50
C ARG A 112 -1.72 -2.15 7.95
N ASP A 113 -1.33 -2.66 9.14
CA ASP A 113 -2.00 -3.79 9.77
C ASP A 113 -3.33 -3.33 10.38
N ARG A 114 -4.44 -3.70 9.73
CA ARG A 114 -5.80 -3.31 10.14
C ARG A 114 -6.52 -4.42 10.92
N ILE A 115 -6.00 -5.63 10.91
CA ILE A 115 -6.67 -6.81 11.47
C ILE A 115 -6.70 -6.76 13.00
N ARG A 116 -5.70 -6.11 13.62
CA ARG A 116 -5.68 -5.87 15.08
C ARG A 116 -6.67 -4.79 15.55
N LYS A 117 -7.27 -4.00 14.65
CA LYS A 117 -8.24 -2.95 15.01
C LYS A 117 -9.70 -3.42 14.96
N ARG A 118 -9.94 -4.73 14.88
CA ARG A 118 -11.24 -5.38 14.70
C ARG A 118 -12.21 -5.25 15.90
N ILE A 119 -11.85 -4.53 16.97
CA ILE A 119 -12.70 -4.34 18.17
C ILE A 119 -13.65 -3.11 18.09
N LEU A 120 -13.59 -2.24 17.08
CA LEU A 120 -14.47 -1.07 16.99
C LEU A 120 -15.24 -0.93 15.66
N LEU A 121 -15.67 -2.05 15.08
CA LEU A 121 -16.37 -2.08 13.79
C LEU A 121 -17.84 -2.52 13.89
N ARG A 122 -18.52 -2.26 15.02
CA ARG A 122 -19.96 -2.52 15.15
C ARG A 122 -20.88 -1.38 14.66
N THR A 123 -20.36 -0.26 14.15
CA THR A 123 -21.26 0.89 13.89
C THR A 123 -21.00 1.78 12.69
N LEU A 124 -20.02 1.51 11.81
CA LEU A 124 -19.71 2.45 10.70
C LEU A 124 -19.40 1.77 9.36
N ILE A 125 -20.16 0.73 9.00
CA ILE A 125 -20.28 0.36 7.58
C ILE A 125 -21.36 1.28 7.00
N CYS A 126 -20.93 2.14 6.09
CA CYS A 126 -21.66 3.24 5.45
C CYS A 126 -23.16 2.95 5.24
N PRO A 127 -24.10 3.72 5.85
CA PRO A 127 -25.54 3.48 5.68
C PRO A 127 -26.07 3.84 4.28
N HIS A 128 -25.28 4.49 3.42
CA HIS A 128 -25.74 5.04 2.15
C HIS A 128 -25.32 4.27 0.88
N TYR A 129 -24.47 3.24 0.98
CA TYR A 129 -24.07 2.45 -0.18
C TYR A 129 -24.63 1.03 -0.02
N ARG A 130 -25.81 0.79 -0.60
CA ARG A 130 -26.24 -0.57 -0.95
C ARG A 130 -25.13 -1.18 -1.80
N PHE A 131 -24.60 -2.31 -1.35
CA PHE A 131 -23.75 -3.15 -2.18
C PHE A 131 -24.47 -3.40 -3.50
N ILE A 132 -23.80 -3.05 -4.60
CA ILE A 132 -24.24 -3.36 -5.95
C ILE A 132 -24.29 -4.88 -6.04
N SER A 133 -25.50 -5.42 -6.21
CA SER A 133 -25.81 -6.79 -6.61
C SER A 133 -25.43 -7.03 -8.06
#